data_AF-A0A2A4FF59-F1
#
_entry.id   AF-A0A2A4FF59-F1
#
_cell.length_a   1.000
_cell.length_b   1.000
_cell.length_c   1.000
_cell.angle_alpha   90.00
_cell.angle_beta   90.00
_cell.angle_gamma   90.00
#
_symmetry.space_group_name_H-M   'P 1'
#
loop_
_entity.id
_entity.type
_entity.pdbx_description
1 polymer ?
#
loop_
_entity_poly.entity_id
_entity_poly.type
_entity_poly.pdbx_seq_one_letter_code
_entity_poly.pdbx_strand_id
1 'polypeptide(L)' 'MNAETSSNVRAFVQTAEHAGAFVWVISLVDFDAQHVKRALVSDETFGTAAAARDAGEARLAGMREDR' A
#
# COMPACT_ATOMS: atom_id res chain seq x y z
N MET A 1 7.62 -1.42 14.45
CA MET A 1 7.06 -2.24 13.36
C MET A 1 8.22 -2.89 12.64
N ASN A 2 8.21 -4.22 12.49
CA ASN A 2 9.36 -5.03 12.08
C ASN A 2 9.87 -4.62 10.69
N ALA A 3 11.17 -4.35 10.57
CA ALA A 3 11.83 -3.98 9.30
C ALA A 3 11.56 -5.01 8.17
N GLU A 4 11.29 -6.26 8.55
CA GLU A 4 10.94 -7.37 7.66
C GLU A 4 9.64 -7.11 6.87
N THR A 5 8.62 -6.51 7.50
CA THR A 5 7.35 -6.21 6.82
C THR A 5 7.55 -5.13 5.76
N SER A 6 8.32 -4.09 6.05
CA SER A 6 8.64 -3.02 5.08
C SER A 6 9.46 -3.54 3.91
N SER A 7 10.43 -4.43 4.16
CA SER A 7 11.21 -5.07 3.10
C SER A 7 10.35 -5.96 2.20
N ASN A 8 9.41 -6.72 2.77
CA ASN A 8 8.47 -7.54 2.01
C ASN A 8 7.53 -6.70 1.14
N VAL A 9 7.00 -5.59 1.67
CA VAL A 9 6.16 -4.66 0.89
C VAL A 9 6.95 -4.06 -0.26
N ARG A 10 8.19 -3.62 -0.01
CA ARG A 10 9.05 -3.06 -1.06
C ARG A 10 9.35 -4.09 -2.16
N ALA A 11 9.68 -5.33 -1.77
CA ALA A 11 9.92 -6.42 -2.73
C ALA A 11 8.67 -6.73 -3.56
N PHE A 12 7.49 -6.72 -2.94
CA PHE A 12 6.22 -6.97 -3.63
C PHE A 12 5.86 -5.85 -4.61
N VAL A 13 5.98 -4.58 -4.19
CA VAL A 13 5.75 -3.42 -5.06
C VAL A 13 6.69 -3.45 -6.27
N GLN A 14 7.99 -3.66 -6.05
CA GLN A 14 8.96 -3.79 -7.15
C GLN A 14 8.63 -4.95 -8.10
N THR A 15 8.11 -6.06 -7.57
CA THR A 15 7.71 -7.22 -8.38
C THR A 15 6.47 -6.92 -9.21
N ALA A 16 5.45 -6.26 -8.64
CA ALA A 16 4.26 -5.85 -9.37
C ALA A 16 4.59 -4.87 -10.51
N GLU A 17 5.41 -3.85 -10.23
CA GLU A 17 5.86 -2.89 -11.24
C GLU A 17 6.60 -3.58 -12.39
N HIS A 18 7.44 -4.57 -12.09
CA HIS A 18 8.16 -5.34 -13.11
C HIS A 18 7.26 -6.29 -13.92
N ALA A 19 6.13 -6.73 -13.34
CA ALA A 19 5.13 -7.56 -14.01
C ALA A 19 4.13 -6.76 -14.87
N GLY A 20 4.25 -5.43 -14.92
CA GLY A 20 3.26 -4.56 -15.59
C GLY A 20 1.92 -4.51 -14.86
N ALA A 21 1.91 -4.87 -13.58
CA ALA A 21 0.74 -4.89 -12.72
C ALA A 21 0.86 -3.80 -11.65
N PHE A 22 -0.28 -3.24 -11.25
CA PHE A 22 -0.33 -2.14 -10.29
C PHE A 22 -0.88 -2.64 -8.96
N VAL A 23 -0.38 -2.09 -7.86
CA VAL A 23 -0.87 -2.35 -6.49
C VAL A 23 -1.00 -1.00 -5.80
N TRP A 24 -1.92 -0.89 -4.84
CA TRP A 24 -1.98 0.29 -3.98
C TRP A 24 -1.33 -0.02 -2.64
N VAL A 25 -0.73 1.02 -2.04
CA VAL A 25 -0.14 0.96 -0.69
C VAL A 25 -0.65 2.13 0.13
N ILE A 26 -1.22 1.86 1.31
CA ILE A 26 -1.63 2.87 2.30
C ILE A 26 -0.70 2.75 3.50
N SER A 27 0.05 3.81 3.78
CA SER A 27 1.02 3.84 4.88
C SER A 27 0.65 4.87 5.95
N LEU A 28 0.65 4.44 7.20
CA LEU A 28 0.63 5.31 8.37
C LEU A 28 2.06 5.63 8.75
N VAL A 29 2.44 6.90 8.70
CA VAL A 29 3.78 7.39 9.00
C VAL A 29 3.77 8.21 10.27
N ASP A 30 4.74 7.97 11.13
CA ASP A 30 5.14 8.88 12.19
C ASP A 30 6.15 9.86 11.62
N PHE A 31 5.75 11.12 11.47
CA PHE A 31 6.58 12.14 10.84
C PHE A 31 7.76 12.58 11.71
N ASP A 32 7.58 12.56 13.03
CA ASP A 32 8.59 12.98 14.00
C ASP A 32 9.75 11.97 14.05
N ALA A 33 9.42 10.68 14.15
CA ALA A 33 10.39 9.60 14.11
C ALA A 33 10.81 9.17 12.69
N GLN A 34 10.27 9.82 11.65
CA GLN A 34 10.45 9.48 10.23
C GLN A 34 10.26 7.99 9.94
N HIS A 35 9.27 7.36 10.59
CA HIS A 35 9.09 5.92 10.60
C HIS A 35 7.70 5.51 10.12
N VAL A 36 7.63 4.47 9.28
CA VAL A 36 6.34 3.88 8.89
C VAL A 36 5.82 3.03 10.06
N LYS A 37 4.70 3.47 10.65
CA LYS A 37 4.00 2.75 11.71
C LYS A 37 3.20 1.57 11.19
N ARG A 38 2.57 1.69 10.01
CA ARG A 38 1.81 0.61 9.39
C ARG A 38 1.79 0.78 7.88
N ALA A 39 1.88 -0.31 7.14
CA ALA A 39 1.67 -0.32 5.70
C ALA A 39 0.62 -1.39 5.37
N LEU A 40 -0.31 -1.05 4.49
CA LEU A 40 -1.32 -1.95 3.94
C LEU A 40 -1.13 -1.97 2.43
N VAL A 41 -1.07 -3.15 1.85
CA VAL A 41 -0.95 -3.35 0.40
C VAL A 41 -2.20 -4.05 -0.09
N SER A 42 -2.58 -3.79 -1.34
CA SER A 42 -3.63 -4.57 -2.00
C SER A 42 -3.20 -6.04 -2.13
N ASP A 43 -4.11 -6.96 -1.81
CA ASP A 43 -3.90 -8.39 -2.06
C ASP A 43 -4.04 -8.70 -3.56
N GLU A 44 -4.95 -7.99 -4.22
CA GLU A 44 -5.14 -8.04 -5.67
C GLU A 44 -4.18 -7.10 -6.41
N THR A 45 -3.92 -7.45 -7.67
CA THR A 45 -3.16 -6.63 -8.62
C THR A 45 -4.10 -6.09 -9.69
N PHE A 46 -3.83 -4.87 -10.14
CA PHE A 46 -4.65 -4.13 -11.08
C PHE A 46 -3.95 -3.99 -12.42
N GLY A 47 -4.71 -4.03 -13.52
CA GLY A 47 -4.16 -3.83 -14.86
C GLY A 47 -3.80 -2.37 -15.19
N THR A 48 -4.23 -1.40 -14.36
CA THR A 48 -3.90 0.02 -14.55
C THR A 48 -3.65 0.73 -13.22
N ALA A 49 -2.79 1.76 -13.25
CA ALA A 49 -2.55 2.62 -12.11
C ALA A 49 -3.83 3.32 -11.61
N ALA A 50 -4.72 3.71 -12.53
CA ALA A 50 -5.98 4.36 -12.19
C ALA A 50 -6.89 3.43 -11.38
N ALA A 51 -7.01 2.16 -11.78
CA ALA A 51 -7.81 1.18 -11.04
C ALA A 51 -7.21 0.88 -9.65
N ALA A 52 -5.88 0.75 -9.55
CA ALA A 52 -5.23 0.58 -8.26
C ALA A 52 -5.48 1.78 -7.34
N ARG A 53 -5.41 3.00 -7.87
CA ARG A 53 -5.66 4.21 -7.09
C ARG A 53 -7.10 4.30 -6.61
N ASP A 54 -8.07 4.08 -7.50
CA ASP A 54 -9.50 4.14 -7.15
C ASP A 54 -9.85 3.12 -6.05
N ALA A 55 -9.36 1.88 -6.19
CA ALA A 55 -9.55 0.84 -5.17
C ALA A 55 -8.87 1.21 -3.84
N GLY A 56 -7.68 1.82 -3.89
CA GLY A 56 -6.98 2.32 -2.71
C GLY A 56 -7.74 3.47 -2.02
N GLU A 57 -8.30 4.40 -2.79
CA GLU A 57 -9.11 5.51 -2.28
C GLU A 57 -10.42 5.01 -1.65
N ALA A 58 -11.10 4.05 -2.28
CA ALA A 58 -12.28 3.40 -1.72
C ALA A 58 -11.97 2.66 -0.40
N ARG A 59 -10.83 1.96 -0.34
CA ARG A 59 -10.37 1.28 0.88
C ARG A 59 -10.04 2.29 1.99
N LEU A 60 -9.42 3.42 1.65
CA LEU A 60 -9.14 4.50 2.59
C LEU A 60 -10.41 5.15 3.11
N ALA A 61 -11.42 5.37 2.27
CA ALA A 61 -12.72 5.91 2.66
C ALA A 61 -13.42 4.99 3.67
N GLY A 62 -13.50 3.68 3.37
CA GLY A 62 -14.09 2.71 4.29
C GLY A 62 -13.37 2.62 5.66
N MET A 63 -12.05 2.83 5.70
CA MET A 63 -11.31 2.90 6.97
C MET A 63 -11.60 4.18 7.78
N ARG A 64 -12.07 5.26 7.13
CA ARG A 64 -12.46 6.50 7.82
C ARG A 64 -13.86 6.38 8.42
N GLU A 65 -14.74 5.62 7.78
CA GLU A 65 -16.12 5.37 8.26
C GLU A 65 -16.18 4.35 9.40
N ASP A 66 -15.21 3.44 9.49
CA ASP A 66 -15.08 2.45 10.59
C ASP A 66 -14.58 3.06 11.92
N ARG A 67 -14.43 4.39 12.00
CA ARG A 67 -13.85 5.11 13.15
C ARG A 67 -14.88 5.88 13.98
#